data_AF-A0A4P8EE03-F1
#
_entry.id   AF-A0A4P8EE03-F1
#
_cell.length_a   1.000
_cell.length_b   1.000
_cell.length_c   1.000
_cell.angle_alpha   90.00
_cell.angle_beta   90.00
_cell.angle_gamma   90.00
#
_symmetry.space_group_name_H-M   'P 1'
#
loop_
_entity.id
_entity.type
_entity.pdbx_description
1 polymer ?
#
loop_
_entity_poly.entity_id
_entity_poly.type
_entity_poly.pdbx_seq_one_letter_code
_entity_poly.pdbx_strand_id
1 'polypeptide(L)'
;MADIKDPENTILMELKNGTVVIELLADVAPEHTKRMKELAREGAYDNVCFHRVIDGFMAQTGDVEHGDMEDGFNVRRAGTGGSDKPDLPAEFSKLPHARGTLGAARSSNPNSANSQFFINFKDNDFLNGQYTVYGRVISGMEHVDAIVKGEPPEAPDRMISVKVAADA
;
A
#
# COMPACT_ATOMS: atom_id res chain seq x y z
N MET A 1 -5.65 -20.10 -5.56
CA MET A 1 -4.74 -19.27 -4.76
C MET A 1 -3.47 -19.07 -5.57
N ALA A 2 -2.88 -17.87 -5.53
CA ALA A 2 -1.61 -17.63 -6.20
C ALA A 2 -0.52 -18.59 -5.68
N ASP A 3 0.40 -18.95 -6.56
CA ASP A 3 1.59 -19.71 -6.20
C ASP A 3 2.56 -18.77 -5.44
N ILE A 4 2.56 -18.88 -4.10
CA ILE A 4 3.43 -18.08 -3.23
C ILE A 4 4.81 -18.73 -3.20
N LYS A 5 5.76 -18.16 -3.95
CA LYS A 5 7.13 -18.67 -4.04
C LYS A 5 8.01 -18.26 -2.86
N ASP A 6 7.77 -17.08 -2.31
CA ASP A 6 8.50 -16.51 -1.18
C ASP A 6 7.51 -15.94 -0.14
N PRO A 7 7.10 -16.76 0.85
CA PRO A 7 6.17 -16.33 1.88
C PRO A 7 6.68 -15.15 2.74
N GLU A 8 7.99 -15.00 2.91
CA GLU A 8 8.60 -13.90 3.70
C GLU A 8 8.55 -12.56 2.98
N ASN A 9 8.44 -12.56 1.65
CA ASN A 9 8.26 -11.36 0.83
C ASN A 9 6.88 -11.34 0.17
N THR A 10 5.87 -11.96 0.79
CA THR A 10 4.49 -11.92 0.33
C THR A 10 3.58 -11.32 1.42
N ILE A 11 2.75 -10.36 1.04
CA ILE A 11 1.71 -9.77 1.88
C ILE A 11 0.34 -10.32 1.47
N LEU A 12 -0.44 -10.72 2.46
CA LEU A 12 -1.85 -11.04 2.35
C LEU A 12 -2.64 -9.86 2.92
N MET A 13 -3.36 -9.15 2.05
CA MET A 13 -4.23 -8.03 2.41
C MET A 13 -5.68 -8.47 2.27
N GLU A 14 -6.39 -8.61 3.38
CA GLU A 14 -7.80 -8.97 3.41
C GLU A 14 -8.66 -7.73 3.17
N LEU A 15 -9.53 -7.78 2.16
CA LEU A 15 -10.56 -6.79 1.91
C LEU A 15 -11.94 -7.43 2.08
N LYS A 16 -12.98 -6.61 2.21
CA LYS A 16 -14.38 -7.10 2.35
C LYS A 16 -14.84 -8.05 1.24
N ASN A 17 -14.22 -7.96 0.06
CA ASN A 17 -14.57 -8.73 -1.13
C ASN A 17 -13.62 -9.92 -1.40
N GLY A 18 -12.55 -10.08 -0.62
CA GLY A 18 -11.56 -11.15 -0.77
C GLY A 18 -10.12 -10.71 -0.53
N THR A 19 -9.21 -11.69 -0.58
CA THR A 19 -7.78 -11.52 -0.31
C THR A 19 -7.02 -11.00 -1.54
N VAL A 20 -6.21 -9.97 -1.34
CA VAL A 20 -5.22 -9.50 -2.30
C VAL A 20 -3.85 -10.05 -1.90
N VAL A 21 -3.18 -10.72 -2.83
CA VAL A 21 -1.83 -11.28 -2.61
C VAL A 21 -0.82 -10.38 -3.30
N ILE A 22 0.14 -9.88 -2.54
CA ILE A 22 1.13 -8.90 -3.00
C ILE A 22 2.53 -9.49 -2.81
N GLU A 23 3.31 -9.54 -3.87
CA GLU A 23 4.74 -9.86 -3.82
C GLU A 23 5.55 -8.58 -3.60
N LEU A 24 6.39 -8.56 -2.57
CA LEU A 24 7.32 -7.46 -2.28
C LEU A 24 8.63 -7.66 -3.03
N LEU A 25 9.20 -6.56 -3.53
CA LEU A 25 10.38 -6.55 -4.37
C LEU A 25 11.61 -6.15 -3.53
N ALA A 26 12.01 -7.04 -2.63
CA ALA A 26 13.10 -6.80 -1.67
C ALA A 26 14.44 -6.45 -2.35
N ASP A 27 14.72 -7.00 -3.54
CA ASP A 27 15.93 -6.69 -4.31
C ASP A 27 15.92 -5.28 -4.92
N VAL A 28 14.75 -4.66 -5.03
CA VAL A 28 14.54 -3.36 -5.69
C VAL A 28 14.44 -2.24 -4.66
N ALA A 29 13.67 -2.46 -3.60
CA ALA A 29 13.42 -1.49 -2.54
C ALA A 29 13.42 -2.21 -1.18
N PRO A 30 14.61 -2.61 -0.70
CA PRO A 30 14.76 -3.38 0.54
C PRO A 30 14.22 -2.67 1.77
N GLU A 31 14.43 -1.35 1.91
CA GLU A 31 13.99 -0.62 3.11
C GLU A 31 12.46 -0.45 3.15
N HIS A 32 11.82 -0.16 2.00
CA HIS A 32 10.36 -0.12 1.92
C HIS A 32 9.73 -1.50 2.14
N THR A 33 10.32 -2.54 1.57
CA THR A 33 9.88 -3.92 1.78
C THR A 33 9.96 -4.30 3.25
N LYS A 34 11.08 -3.98 3.91
CA LYS A 34 11.27 -4.21 5.35
C LYS A 34 10.24 -3.45 6.18
N ARG A 35 10.01 -2.17 5.90
CA ARG A 35 9.03 -1.34 6.61
C ARG A 35 7.61 -1.87 6.46
N MET A 36 7.20 -2.29 5.26
CA MET A 36 5.86 -2.84 5.06
C MET A 36 5.66 -4.11 5.87
N LYS A 37 6.67 -4.98 5.94
CA LYS A 37 6.61 -6.21 6.77
C LYS A 37 6.60 -5.90 8.26
N GLU A 38 7.40 -4.93 8.70
CA GLU A 38 7.41 -4.47 10.10
C GLU A 38 6.02 -3.98 10.53
N LEU A 39 5.43 -3.05 9.77
CA LEU A 39 4.11 -2.49 10.08
C LEU A 39 2.97 -3.51 9.95
N ALA A 40 3.06 -4.46 9.00
CA ALA A 40 2.10 -5.56 8.91
C ALA A 40 2.18 -6.50 10.13
N ARG A 41 3.39 -6.85 10.58
CA ARG A 41 3.60 -7.69 11.78
C ARG A 41 3.18 -7.00 13.07
N GLU A 42 3.27 -5.68 13.12
CA GLU A 42 2.78 -4.86 14.23
C GLU A 42 1.24 -4.71 14.20
N GLY A 43 0.57 -5.14 13.13
CA GLY A 43 -0.87 -4.94 12.93
C GLY A 43 -1.26 -3.50 12.61
N ALA A 44 -0.29 -2.62 12.33
CA ALA A 44 -0.52 -1.18 12.15
C ALA A 44 -1.37 -0.84 10.92
N TYR A 45 -1.44 -1.74 9.94
CA TYR A 45 -2.28 -1.58 8.75
C TYR A 45 -3.70 -2.13 8.91
N ASP A 46 -3.98 -2.86 9.99
CA ASP A 46 -5.30 -3.43 10.20
C ASP A 46 -6.33 -2.30 10.36
N ASN A 47 -7.47 -2.45 9.70
CA ASN A 47 -8.56 -1.48 9.60
C ASN A 47 -8.20 -0.12 8.96
N VAL A 48 -7.00 0.06 8.42
CA VAL A 48 -6.60 1.30 7.74
C VAL A 48 -7.37 1.47 6.43
N CYS A 49 -7.98 2.63 6.26
CA CYS A 49 -8.82 2.96 5.12
C CYS A 49 -8.04 3.29 3.84
N PHE A 50 -8.70 3.10 2.71
CA PHE A 50 -8.32 3.66 1.41
C PHE A 50 -8.88 5.08 1.31
N HIS A 51 -8.11 6.05 1.82
CA HIS A 51 -8.54 7.44 1.96
C HIS A 51 -8.54 8.22 0.64
N ARG A 52 -7.85 7.73 -0.39
CA ARG A 52 -7.75 8.42 -1.69
C ARG A 52 -7.70 7.41 -2.83
N VAL A 53 -8.76 7.34 -3.63
CA VAL A 53 -8.93 6.32 -4.66
C VAL A 53 -9.45 6.97 -5.94
N ILE A 54 -8.59 7.03 -6.96
CA ILE A 54 -8.85 7.73 -8.21
C ILE A 54 -9.00 6.71 -9.32
N ASP A 55 -10.17 6.68 -9.94
CA ASP A 55 -10.44 5.79 -11.06
C ASP A 55 -9.47 6.04 -12.22
N GLY A 56 -8.98 4.95 -12.81
CA GLY A 56 -7.96 5.01 -13.87
C GLY A 56 -6.61 5.60 -13.42
N PHE A 57 -6.33 5.66 -12.11
CA PHE A 57 -5.03 6.06 -11.58
C PHE A 57 -4.54 5.09 -10.50
N MET A 58 -4.99 5.24 -9.24
CA MET A 58 -4.49 4.44 -8.12
C MET A 58 -5.45 4.41 -6.92
N ALA A 59 -5.22 3.47 -5.99
CA ALA A 59 -5.81 3.43 -4.67
C ALA A 59 -4.72 3.64 -3.61
N GLN A 60 -4.78 4.72 -2.83
CA GLN A 60 -3.84 5.07 -1.79
C GLN A 60 -4.40 4.78 -0.40
N THR A 61 -3.54 4.23 0.46
CA THR A 61 -3.83 3.80 1.84
C THR A 61 -2.57 3.87 2.72
N GLY A 62 -2.58 3.27 3.90
CA GLY A 62 -1.43 3.13 4.78
C GLY A 62 -1.19 4.32 5.70
N ASP A 63 -2.14 5.25 5.84
CA ASP A 63 -2.08 6.27 6.88
C ASP A 63 -2.49 5.63 8.21
N VAL A 64 -1.50 5.11 8.93
CA VAL A 64 -1.72 4.39 10.20
C VAL A 64 -2.03 5.31 11.38
N GLU A 65 -1.90 6.64 11.24
CA GLU A 65 -2.17 7.60 12.32
C GLU A 65 -3.62 8.09 12.29
N HIS A 66 -4.19 8.27 11.10
CA HIS A 66 -5.52 8.88 10.91
C HIS A 66 -6.46 8.02 10.08
N GLY A 67 -5.95 6.98 9.44
CA GLY A 67 -6.70 6.12 8.54
C GLY A 67 -7.26 4.85 9.19
N ASP A 68 -6.79 4.45 10.37
CA ASP A 68 -7.36 3.30 11.10
C ASP A 68 -8.81 3.63 11.49
N MET A 69 -9.75 2.78 11.04
CA MET A 69 -11.19 2.98 11.22
C MET A 69 -11.72 2.52 12.58
N GLU A 70 -10.91 1.85 13.38
CA GLU A 70 -11.25 1.36 14.73
C GLU A 70 -10.51 2.14 15.83
N ASP A 71 -9.35 2.74 15.52
CA ASP A 71 -8.61 3.62 16.42
C ASP A 71 -8.15 4.91 15.73
N GLY A 72 -8.36 6.06 16.36
CA GLY A 72 -7.86 7.35 15.83
C GLY A 72 -8.46 7.85 14.51
N PHE A 73 -9.51 7.20 13.96
CA PHE A 73 -10.04 7.50 12.63
C PHE A 73 -10.41 8.98 12.43
N ASN A 74 -9.83 9.59 11.39
CA ASN A 74 -10.20 10.91 10.93
C ASN A 74 -10.02 11.04 9.41
N VAL A 75 -11.10 10.76 8.67
CA VAL A 75 -11.10 10.84 7.19
C VAL A 75 -10.65 12.21 6.63
N ARG A 76 -10.81 13.31 7.37
CA ARG A 76 -10.36 14.64 6.92
C ARG A 76 -8.85 14.84 7.06
N ARG A 77 -8.20 14.04 7.89
CA ARG A 77 -6.75 14.04 8.11
C ARG A 77 -6.06 12.86 7.44
N ALA A 78 -6.79 11.83 7.06
CA ALA A 78 -6.24 10.68 6.36
C ALA A 78 -5.52 11.13 5.07
N GLY A 79 -4.30 10.64 4.89
CA GLY A 79 -3.34 11.08 3.86
C GLY A 79 -2.27 12.04 4.40
N THR A 80 -2.37 12.51 5.65
CA THR A 80 -1.39 13.43 6.27
C THR A 80 -0.54 12.80 7.36
N GLY A 81 -0.92 11.60 7.84
CA GLY A 81 -0.22 10.89 8.89
C GLY A 81 0.82 9.89 8.39
N GLY A 82 1.51 9.26 9.34
CA GLY A 82 2.52 8.23 9.13
C GLY A 82 2.62 7.29 10.33
N SER A 83 3.55 6.34 10.32
CA SER A 83 3.87 5.60 11.54
C SER A 83 4.84 6.38 12.43
N ASP A 84 5.11 5.84 13.62
CA ASP A 84 6.12 6.34 14.56
C ASP A 84 7.57 6.11 14.07
N LYS A 85 7.74 5.41 12.95
CA LYS A 85 9.03 5.07 12.35
C LYS A 85 9.59 6.27 11.57
N PRO A 86 10.92 6.36 11.40
CA PRO A 86 11.52 7.42 10.58
C PRO A 86 11.13 7.29 9.11
N ASP A 87 11.19 8.42 8.40
CA ASP A 87 11.03 8.46 6.95
C ASP A 87 12.12 7.64 6.25
N LEU A 88 11.75 7.07 5.11
CA LEU A 88 12.59 6.26 4.26
C LEU A 88 13.19 7.10 3.12
N PRO A 89 14.47 6.87 2.77
CA PRO A 89 15.04 7.43 1.55
C PRO A 89 14.35 6.83 0.33
N ALA A 90 14.27 7.60 -0.76
CA ALA A 90 13.77 7.08 -2.03
C ALA A 90 14.63 5.93 -2.55
N GLU A 91 14.00 4.83 -2.97
CA GLU A 91 14.64 3.66 -3.58
C GLU A 91 14.20 3.56 -5.06
N PHE A 92 14.44 4.64 -5.81
CA PHE A 92 14.01 4.72 -7.21
C PHE A 92 14.67 3.63 -8.07
N SER A 93 13.88 3.04 -8.95
CA SER A 93 14.33 1.99 -9.86
C SER A 93 13.86 2.26 -11.30
N LYS A 94 14.27 1.39 -12.23
CA LYS A 94 13.78 1.42 -13.62
C LYS A 94 12.47 0.66 -13.80
N LEU A 95 11.88 0.13 -12.73
CA LEU A 95 10.61 -0.55 -12.83
C LEU A 95 9.50 0.45 -13.18
N PRO A 96 8.60 0.08 -14.11
CA PRO A 96 7.46 0.92 -14.42
C PRO A 96 6.42 0.88 -13.29
N HIS A 97 5.72 1.99 -13.10
CA HIS A 97 4.46 2.03 -12.37
C HIS A 97 3.33 1.44 -13.22
N ALA A 98 3.45 0.16 -13.54
CA ALA A 98 2.44 -0.60 -14.28
C ALA A 98 1.22 -0.92 -13.39
N ARG A 99 0.13 -1.35 -14.01
CA ARG A 99 -1.05 -1.87 -13.28
C ARG A 99 -0.66 -2.92 -12.24
N GLY A 100 -1.21 -2.78 -11.04
CA GLY A 100 -0.99 -3.69 -9.93
C GLY A 100 0.32 -3.48 -9.16
N THR A 101 1.21 -2.58 -9.59
CA THR A 101 2.40 -2.28 -8.78
C THR A 101 2.06 -1.41 -7.57
N LEU A 102 2.82 -1.60 -6.50
CA LEU A 102 2.80 -0.80 -5.29
C LEU A 102 3.85 0.30 -5.39
N GLY A 103 3.41 1.54 -5.21
CA GLY A 103 4.27 2.71 -5.09
C GLY A 103 4.25 3.28 -3.67
N ALA A 104 5.40 3.72 -3.17
CA ALA A 104 5.47 4.41 -1.89
C ALA A 104 4.88 5.82 -2.01
N ALA A 105 3.94 6.18 -1.16
CA ALA A 105 3.42 7.54 -1.12
C ALA A 105 4.40 8.44 -0.33
N ARG A 106 4.52 9.70 -0.75
CA ARG A 106 5.45 10.67 -0.17
C ARG A 106 4.94 12.10 -0.36
N SER A 107 5.48 13.02 0.43
CA SER A 107 5.35 14.45 0.17
C SER A 107 6.23 14.90 -1.00
N SER A 108 6.36 16.22 -1.20
CA SER A 108 7.29 16.81 -2.17
C SER A 108 8.75 16.39 -1.95
N ASN A 109 9.14 16.08 -0.71
CA ASN A 109 10.47 15.54 -0.43
C ASN A 109 10.56 14.07 -0.87
N PRO A 110 11.49 13.70 -1.78
CA PRO A 110 11.68 12.31 -2.19
C PRO A 110 11.89 11.33 -1.03
N ASN A 111 12.53 11.78 0.05
CA ASN A 111 12.89 10.96 1.22
C ASN A 111 11.90 11.13 2.38
N SER A 112 10.61 11.24 2.07
CA SER A 112 9.53 11.40 3.07
C SER A 112 8.49 10.28 3.00
N ALA A 113 8.82 9.17 2.33
CA ALA A 113 7.98 7.99 2.37
C ALA A 113 8.01 7.41 3.79
N ASN A 114 6.87 6.94 4.30
CA ASN A 114 6.77 6.45 5.67
C ASN A 114 6.00 5.11 5.72
N SER A 115 4.69 5.17 5.91
CA SER A 115 3.80 4.00 5.96
C SER A 115 2.77 3.97 4.81
N GLN A 116 2.49 5.13 4.22
CA GLN A 116 1.52 5.23 3.14
C GLN A 116 2.03 4.65 1.81
N PHE A 117 1.13 4.00 1.08
CA PHE A 117 1.41 3.43 -0.24
C PHE A 117 0.18 3.48 -1.13
N PHE A 118 0.38 3.24 -2.42
CA PHE A 118 -0.69 3.17 -3.40
C PHE A 118 -0.55 1.97 -4.34
N ILE A 119 -1.68 1.45 -4.81
CA ILE A 119 -1.74 0.38 -5.82
C ILE A 119 -2.25 0.98 -7.12
N ASN A 120 -1.49 0.78 -8.20
CA ASN A 120 -1.83 1.32 -9.52
C ASN A 120 -3.00 0.57 -10.18
N PHE A 121 -4.04 1.28 -10.63
CA PHE A 121 -5.13 0.70 -11.42
C PHE A 121 -4.77 0.52 -12.90
N LYS A 122 -3.79 1.26 -13.40
CA LYS A 122 -3.32 1.18 -14.78
C LYS A 122 -1.82 1.49 -14.85
N ASP A 123 -1.28 1.50 -16.05
CA ASP A 123 0.07 1.98 -16.30
C ASP A 123 0.13 3.51 -16.13
N ASN A 124 0.95 3.94 -15.18
CA ASN A 124 1.12 5.33 -14.77
C ASN A 124 2.56 5.79 -15.01
N ASP A 125 2.99 5.72 -16.28
CA ASP A 125 4.38 5.94 -16.67
C ASP A 125 4.97 7.30 -16.26
N PHE A 126 4.11 8.30 -16.05
CA PHE A 126 4.52 9.61 -15.55
C PHE A 126 5.12 9.56 -14.14
N LEU A 127 4.91 8.49 -13.37
CA LEU A 127 5.53 8.26 -12.06
C LEU A 127 6.90 7.58 -12.15
N ASN A 128 7.27 7.03 -13.31
CA ASN A 128 8.50 6.24 -13.49
C ASN A 128 9.74 7.07 -13.13
N GLY A 129 10.63 6.49 -12.31
CA GLY A 129 11.84 7.16 -11.83
C GLY A 129 11.60 8.29 -10.82
N GLN A 130 10.35 8.54 -10.40
CA GLN A 130 9.98 9.59 -9.44
C GLN A 130 9.39 9.05 -8.14
N TYR A 131 8.95 7.79 -8.13
CA TYR A 131 8.39 7.10 -6.97
C TYR A 131 9.02 5.71 -6.83
N THR A 132 9.13 5.24 -5.59
CA THR A 132 9.66 3.91 -5.29
C THR A 132 8.60 2.86 -5.63
N VAL A 133 8.89 1.96 -6.56
CA VAL A 133 8.11 0.72 -6.75
C VAL A 133 8.73 -0.37 -5.88
N TYR A 134 7.94 -0.95 -4.98
CA TYR A 134 8.46 -1.93 -4.02
C TYR A 134 7.59 -3.18 -3.86
N GLY A 135 6.52 -3.31 -4.64
CA GLY A 135 5.68 -4.51 -4.65
C GLY A 135 4.81 -4.62 -5.88
N ARG A 136 4.13 -5.74 -6.04
CA ARG A 136 3.11 -5.97 -7.07
C ARG A 136 2.03 -6.93 -6.61
N VAL A 137 0.79 -6.66 -6.99
CA VAL A 137 -0.33 -7.59 -6.84
C VAL A 137 -0.11 -8.78 -7.78
N ILE A 138 -0.09 -9.98 -7.22
CA ILE A 138 0.02 -11.25 -7.97
C ILE A 138 -1.30 -12.03 -8.01
N SER A 139 -2.28 -11.67 -7.16
CA SER A 139 -3.65 -12.21 -7.17
C SER A 139 -4.61 -11.26 -6.46
N GLY A 140 -5.89 -11.27 -6.85
CA GLY A 140 -6.94 -10.46 -6.21
C GLY A 140 -6.99 -9.01 -6.67
N MET A 141 -6.47 -8.69 -7.87
CA MET A 141 -6.52 -7.33 -8.42
C MET A 141 -7.96 -6.84 -8.59
N GLU A 142 -8.90 -7.74 -8.87
CA GLU A 142 -10.34 -7.47 -8.96
C GLU A 142 -10.92 -6.93 -7.65
N HIS A 143 -10.36 -7.32 -6.50
CA HIS A 143 -10.77 -6.79 -5.19
C HIS A 143 -10.26 -5.37 -4.99
N VAL A 144 -9.05 -5.06 -5.49
CA VAL A 144 -8.50 -3.70 -5.50
C VAL A 144 -9.34 -2.81 -6.44
N ASP A 145 -9.69 -3.30 -7.63
CA ASP A 145 -10.52 -2.56 -8.59
C ASP A 145 -11.88 -2.18 -8.00
N ALA A 146 -12.46 -3.06 -7.16
CA ALA A 146 -13.74 -2.87 -6.50
C ALA A 146 -13.71 -1.88 -5.32
N ILE A 147 -12.54 -1.37 -4.91
CA ILE A 147 -12.43 -0.37 -3.85
C ILE A 147 -13.21 0.89 -4.23
N VAL A 148 -14.03 1.39 -3.30
CA VAL A 148 -14.85 2.61 -3.48
C VAL A 148 -13.97 3.81 -3.87
N LYS A 149 -14.38 4.53 -4.91
CA LYS A 149 -13.65 5.70 -5.46
C LYS A 149 -13.99 6.98 -4.69
N GLY A 150 -13.03 7.90 -4.58
CA GLY A 150 -13.20 9.22 -3.98
C GLY A 150 -11.92 9.82 -3.38
N GLU A 151 -11.94 11.12 -3.09
CA GLU A 151 -10.82 11.89 -2.51
C GLU A 151 -11.29 12.91 -1.44
N PRO A 152 -11.68 12.48 -0.23
CA PRO A 152 -11.84 11.08 0.19
C PRO A 152 -13.20 10.49 -0.24
N PRO A 153 -13.34 9.15 -0.28
CA PRO A 153 -14.64 8.51 -0.44
C PRO A 153 -15.59 8.84 0.72
N GLU A 154 -16.90 8.89 0.44
CA GLU A 154 -17.93 9.12 1.49
C GLU A 154 -17.95 7.98 2.54
N ALA A 155 -17.81 6.74 2.05
CA ALA A 155 -17.65 5.54 2.87
C ALA A 155 -16.42 4.76 2.34
N PRO A 156 -15.20 5.06 2.84
CA PRO A 156 -14.00 4.41 2.36
C PRO A 156 -13.97 2.94 2.78
N ASP A 157 -13.47 2.10 1.87
CA ASP A 157 -13.10 0.73 2.21
C ASP A 157 -11.82 0.71 3.05
N ARG A 158 -11.51 -0.44 3.66
CA ARG A 158 -10.32 -0.63 4.50
C ARG A 158 -9.65 -1.96 4.27
N MET A 159 -8.37 -2.01 4.64
CA MET A 159 -7.62 -3.25 4.81
C MET A 159 -8.14 -3.90 6.10
N ILE A 160 -8.93 -4.98 6.00
CA ILE A 160 -9.47 -5.67 7.18
C ILE A 160 -8.33 -6.23 8.02
N SER A 161 -7.36 -6.85 7.36
CA SER A 161 -6.09 -7.23 7.99
C SER A 161 -4.97 -7.27 6.97
N VAL A 162 -3.73 -7.04 7.39
CA VAL A 162 -2.53 -7.16 6.55
C VAL A 162 -1.51 -8.04 7.23
N LYS A 163 -1.13 -9.16 6.60
CA LYS A 163 -0.18 -10.13 7.17
C LYS A 163 0.94 -10.46 6.21
N VAL A 164 2.11 -10.77 6.75
CA VAL A 164 3.16 -11.46 5.99
C VAL A 164 2.75 -12.93 5.85
N ALA A 165 2.80 -13.47 4.63
CA ALA A 165 2.30 -14.82 4.36
C ALA A 165 3.04 -15.92 5.13
N ALA A 166 4.30 -15.68 5.50
CA ALA A 166 5.06 -16.59 6.36
C ALA A 166 4.54 -16.70 7.81
N ASP A 167 3.80 -15.69 8.28
CA ASP A 167 3.27 -15.60 9.64
C ASP A 167 1.75 -15.92 9.73
N ALA A 168 1.12 -16.25 8.59
CA ALA A 168 -0.33 -16.34 8.43
C ALA A 168 -0.92 -17.73 8.69
#